data_AF-K3WDZ5-F1
#
_entry.id   AF-K3WDZ5-F1
#
_cell.length_a   1.000
_cell.length_b   1.000
_cell.length_c   1.000
_cell.angle_alpha   90.00
_cell.angle_beta   90.00
_cell.angle_gamma   90.00
#
_symmetry.space_group_name_H-M   'P 1'
#
loop_
_entity.id
_entity.type
_entity.pdbx_description
1 polymer ?
#
loop_
_entity_poly.entity_id
_entity_poly.type
_entity_poly.pdbx_seq_one_letter_code
_entity_poly.pdbx_strand_id
1 'polypeptide(L)'
;MNKLVRIVHLRDLTEKLQHTLVYDLKINLFRPSVLYFTRFTFNFVIGVYWIACFFYGFSFAVFHDGGPASWLMTPGILSFNKCNGLQGVSEIPLHVKYARSFHFSMGAITTVSYGDIAPQNTWETYFGTNVIIMSIVLFRMLSGGFFQLFEVELGKRADYEERVAHVAHYMIFHHFHARIWKQMQVYFASPLARKQRMNEEELLRGLTSSVKHGIMLHANRDFVSQMKLFANCEEAFIRVVVASFQQERFVRHDTIISEGDTGKSLYVIESGLVSVCISKKFLRSNTVARDVERPEFEVIKLNDSTEQRKQFECFCEH
;
A
#
# COMPACT_ATOMS: atom_id res chain seq x y z
N MET A 1 33.20 -17.05 15.07
CA MET A 1 32.04 -16.54 15.84
C MET A 1 31.77 -15.03 15.68
N ASN A 2 32.75 -14.14 15.69
CA ASN A 2 32.50 -12.67 15.64
C ASN A 2 31.81 -12.11 14.37
N LYS A 3 31.80 -12.84 13.25
CA LYS A 3 31.11 -12.40 12.03
C LYS A 3 29.59 -12.64 12.05
N LEU A 4 29.12 -13.66 12.78
CA LEU A 4 27.69 -13.98 12.92
C LEU A 4 26.95 -12.96 13.79
N VAL A 5 27.61 -12.44 14.83
CA VAL A 5 27.06 -11.40 15.72
C VAL A 5 26.84 -10.08 14.97
N ARG A 6 27.68 -9.77 13.96
CA ARG A 6 27.51 -8.58 13.11
C ARG A 6 26.26 -8.64 12.23
N ILE A 7 25.79 -9.84 11.84
CA ILE A 7 24.58 -10.01 11.02
C ILE A 7 23.32 -9.70 11.83
N VAL A 8 23.32 -10.00 13.13
CA VAL A 8 22.24 -9.63 14.04
C VAL A 8 22.15 -8.11 14.18
N HIS A 9 23.29 -7.42 14.32
CA HIS A 9 23.34 -5.96 14.35
C HIS A 9 22.96 -5.30 13.01
N LEU A 10 23.19 -5.98 11.88
CA LEU A 10 22.80 -5.50 10.57
C LEU A 10 21.28 -5.41 10.43
N ARG A 11 20.51 -6.29 11.08
CA ARG A 11 19.04 -6.23 11.06
C ARG A 11 18.53 -4.95 11.71
N ASP A 12 19.08 -4.64 12.90
CA ASP A 12 18.80 -3.43 13.67
C ASP A 12 19.22 -2.16 12.93
N LEU A 13 20.39 -2.20 12.27
CA LEU A 13 20.88 -1.10 11.45
C LEU A 13 19.98 -0.88 10.23
N THR A 14 19.50 -1.95 9.60
CA THR A 14 18.62 -1.83 8.43
C THR A 14 17.26 -1.25 8.81
N GLU A 15 16.70 -1.60 9.96
CA GLU A 15 15.46 -1.00 10.46
C GLU A 15 15.63 0.49 10.80
N LYS A 16 16.73 0.86 11.47
CA LYS A 16 17.05 2.26 11.76
C LYS A 16 17.29 3.08 10.49
N LEU A 17 18.06 2.53 9.53
CA LEU A 17 18.36 3.20 8.27
C LEU A 17 17.09 3.44 7.44
N GLN A 18 16.16 2.49 7.44
CA GLN A 18 14.87 2.65 6.78
C GLN A 18 14.01 3.72 7.45
N HIS A 19 13.96 3.74 8.78
CA HIS A 19 13.18 4.72 9.52
C HIS A 19 13.69 6.14 9.21
N THR A 20 15.01 6.34 9.25
CA THR A 20 15.64 7.63 8.90
C THR A 20 15.45 7.99 7.42
N LEU A 21 15.61 7.04 6.48
CA LEU A 21 15.44 7.32 5.04
C LEU A 21 14.00 7.68 4.66
N VAL A 22 13.01 6.99 5.23
CA VAL A 22 11.59 7.17 4.90
C VAL A 22 10.99 8.37 5.63
N TYR A 23 11.33 8.58 6.91
CA TYR A 23 10.74 9.64 7.72
C TYR A 23 11.53 10.96 7.66
N ASP A 24 12.86 10.94 7.78
CA ASP A 24 13.64 12.17 7.93
C ASP A 24 14.02 12.79 6.57
N LEU A 25 14.28 11.97 5.56
CA LEU A 25 14.81 12.44 4.28
C LEU A 25 13.73 12.73 3.22
N LYS A 26 12.47 12.28 3.41
CA LYS A 26 11.36 12.46 2.43
C LYS A 26 11.77 12.15 0.97
N ILE A 27 12.73 11.26 0.78
CA ILE A 27 13.24 10.91 -0.54
C ILE A 27 12.21 9.97 -1.20
N ASN A 28 11.48 10.48 -2.19
CA ASN A 28 10.52 9.74 -3.02
C ASN A 28 11.15 8.60 -3.87
N LEU A 29 12.46 8.35 -3.74
CA LEU A 29 13.23 7.50 -4.64
C LEU A 29 12.97 6.00 -4.47
N PHE A 30 12.35 5.56 -3.36
CA PHE A 30 11.96 4.18 -3.19
C PHE A 30 10.52 4.08 -2.70
N ARG A 31 9.61 3.66 -3.59
CA ARG A 31 8.32 3.13 -3.13
C ARG A 31 8.61 2.07 -2.07
N PRO A 32 7.87 2.05 -0.94
CA PRO A 32 8.06 1.05 0.11
C PRO A 32 8.15 -0.37 -0.45
N SER A 33 7.37 -0.69 -1.47
CA SER A 33 7.38 -1.98 -2.19
C SER A 33 8.76 -2.38 -2.73
N VAL A 34 9.52 -1.46 -3.32
CA VAL A 34 10.85 -1.74 -3.91
C VAL A 34 11.84 -2.06 -2.80
N LEU A 35 11.80 -1.29 -1.71
CA LEU A 35 12.64 -1.49 -0.53
C LEU A 35 12.39 -2.87 0.12
N TYR A 36 11.13 -3.28 0.25
CA TYR A 36 10.76 -4.61 0.74
C TYR A 36 11.28 -5.72 -0.20
N PHE A 37 11.11 -5.56 -1.51
CA PHE A 37 11.62 -6.50 -2.50
C PHE A 37 13.16 -6.64 -2.47
N THR A 38 13.88 -5.52 -2.32
CA THR A 38 15.34 -5.54 -2.18
C THR A 38 15.77 -6.29 -0.92
N ARG A 39 15.09 -6.07 0.22
CA ARG A 39 15.40 -6.79 1.47
C ARG A 39 15.09 -8.29 1.35
N PHE A 40 13.99 -8.65 0.72
CA PHE A 40 13.63 -10.04 0.46
C PHE A 40 14.72 -10.73 -0.36
N THR A 41 15.11 -10.14 -1.50
CA THR A 41 16.15 -10.67 -2.38
C THR A 41 17.49 -10.81 -1.64
N PHE A 42 17.87 -9.82 -0.83
CA PHE A 42 19.11 -9.85 -0.05
C PHE A 42 19.11 -11.00 0.98
N ASN A 43 18.02 -11.18 1.73
CA ASN A 43 17.89 -12.28 2.70
C ASN A 43 17.90 -13.65 2.01
N PHE A 44 17.27 -13.78 0.84
CA PHE A 44 17.29 -15.00 0.03
C PHE A 44 18.71 -15.36 -0.41
N VAL A 45 19.46 -14.41 -0.98
CA VAL A 45 20.84 -14.63 -1.44
C VAL A 45 21.77 -15.01 -0.28
N ILE A 46 21.61 -14.35 0.87
CA ILE A 46 22.35 -14.72 2.08
C ILE A 46 22.00 -16.14 2.50
N GLY A 47 20.72 -16.51 2.57
CA GLY A 47 20.29 -17.87 2.92
C GLY A 47 20.94 -18.93 2.02
N VAL A 48 20.91 -18.72 0.70
CA VAL A 48 21.56 -19.61 -0.28
C VAL A 48 23.07 -19.69 -0.03
N TYR A 49 23.73 -18.56 0.22
CA TYR A 49 25.16 -18.51 0.51
C TYR A 49 25.54 -19.34 1.74
N TRP A 50 24.80 -19.20 2.85
CA TRP A 50 25.07 -19.97 4.07
C TRP A 50 24.91 -21.46 3.84
N ILE A 51 23.82 -21.88 3.18
CA ILE A 51 23.59 -23.29 2.87
C ILE A 51 24.70 -23.85 1.98
N ALA A 52 25.15 -23.08 0.97
CA ALA A 52 26.25 -23.48 0.09
C ALA A 52 27.56 -23.68 0.84
N CYS A 53 27.90 -22.75 1.74
CA CYS A 53 29.08 -22.87 2.58
C CYS A 53 28.98 -24.05 3.56
N PHE A 54 27.83 -24.28 4.18
CA PHE A 54 27.62 -25.41 5.07
C PHE A 54 27.69 -26.75 4.33
N PHE A 55 27.07 -26.85 3.17
CA PHE A 55 27.07 -28.05 2.34
C PHE A 55 28.48 -28.42 1.86
N TYR A 56 29.21 -27.46 1.29
CA TYR A 56 30.59 -27.68 0.88
C TYR A 56 31.51 -27.98 2.06
N GLY A 57 31.40 -27.19 3.14
CA GLY A 57 32.26 -27.32 4.32
C GLY A 57 32.07 -28.67 5.03
N PHE A 58 30.84 -29.14 5.18
CA PHE A 58 30.56 -30.46 5.74
C PHE A 58 31.12 -31.58 4.85
N SER A 59 30.86 -31.50 3.55
CA SER A 59 31.34 -32.52 2.59
C SER A 59 32.86 -32.61 2.58
N PHE A 60 33.55 -31.47 2.65
CA PHE A 60 35.00 -31.42 2.73
C PHE A 60 35.53 -31.96 4.07
N ALA A 61 34.82 -31.73 5.19
CA ALA A 61 35.23 -32.19 6.51
C ALA A 61 35.05 -33.71 6.71
N VAL A 62 34.04 -34.30 6.08
CA VAL A 62 33.79 -35.76 6.12
C VAL A 62 34.71 -36.51 5.15
N PHE A 63 35.18 -35.83 4.11
CA PHE A 63 36.06 -36.40 3.11
C PHE A 63 37.46 -36.70 3.67
N HIS A 64 37.94 -37.92 3.45
CA HIS A 64 39.28 -38.38 3.81
C HIS A 64 39.85 -39.27 2.70
N ASP A 65 41.17 -39.24 2.52
CA ASP A 65 41.84 -40.04 1.49
C ASP A 65 41.68 -41.53 1.77
N GLY A 66 41.12 -42.27 0.81
CA GLY A 66 40.75 -43.69 0.95
C GLY A 66 39.36 -43.94 1.55
N GLY A 67 38.59 -42.88 1.81
CA GLY A 67 37.23 -42.96 2.33
C GLY A 67 36.15 -43.32 1.28
N PRO A 68 34.87 -43.40 1.71
CA PRO A 68 33.75 -43.64 0.82
C PRO A 68 33.64 -42.55 -0.25
N ALA A 69 33.07 -42.91 -1.40
CA ALA A 69 32.86 -41.98 -2.51
C ALA A 69 32.05 -40.75 -2.05
N SER A 70 32.45 -39.57 -2.51
CA SER A 70 31.82 -38.29 -2.22
C SER A 70 31.46 -37.59 -3.52
N TRP A 71 30.41 -36.78 -3.51
CA TRP A 71 30.05 -35.94 -4.66
C TRP A 71 31.18 -35.00 -5.11
N LEU A 72 32.12 -34.69 -4.21
CA LEU A 72 33.31 -33.88 -4.48
C LEU A 72 34.23 -34.50 -5.55
N MET A 73 34.20 -35.83 -5.69
CA MET A 73 35.04 -36.58 -6.63
C MET A 73 34.27 -37.11 -7.84
N THR A 74 32.96 -36.88 -7.90
CA THR A 74 32.14 -37.35 -9.01
C THR A 74 32.56 -36.64 -10.30
N PRO A 75 33.01 -37.38 -11.33
CA PRO A 75 33.42 -36.78 -12.59
C PRO A 75 32.23 -36.05 -13.23
N GLY A 76 32.47 -34.83 -13.72
CA GLY A 76 31.44 -33.96 -14.29
C GLY A 76 30.81 -32.97 -13.30
N ILE A 77 31.06 -33.11 -11.99
CA ILE A 77 30.52 -32.18 -10.98
C ILE A 77 31.49 -31.04 -10.68
N LEU A 78 32.64 -31.30 -10.04
CA LEU A 78 33.66 -30.27 -9.81
C LEU A 78 34.68 -30.14 -10.95
N SER A 79 35.07 -31.27 -11.55
CA SER A 79 36.01 -31.34 -12.66
C SER A 79 35.49 -32.35 -13.68
N PHE A 80 35.77 -32.11 -14.96
CA PHE A 80 35.45 -33.07 -16.03
C PHE A 80 36.35 -34.30 -15.98
N ASN A 81 37.57 -34.16 -15.42
CA ASN A 81 38.50 -35.26 -15.21
C ASN A 81 38.34 -35.82 -13.78
N LYS A 82 38.64 -37.11 -13.60
CA LYS A 82 38.68 -37.73 -12.27
C LYS A 82 39.70 -37.01 -11.39
N CYS A 83 39.24 -36.49 -10.26
CA CYS A 83 40.10 -35.98 -9.20
C CYS A 83 40.37 -37.12 -8.22
N ASN A 84 41.64 -37.36 -7.90
CA ASN A 84 42.03 -38.39 -6.93
C ASN A 84 42.56 -37.70 -5.67
N GLY A 85 41.87 -37.93 -4.55
CA GLY A 85 42.31 -37.48 -3.22
C GLY A 85 42.13 -35.98 -2.94
N LEU A 86 42.37 -35.62 -1.67
CA LEU A 86 42.12 -34.30 -1.09
C LEU A 86 42.88 -33.19 -1.83
N GLN A 87 44.10 -33.51 -2.28
CA GLN A 87 44.96 -32.58 -2.99
C GLN A 87 44.38 -32.18 -4.35
N GLY A 88 43.81 -33.13 -5.10
CA GLY A 88 43.14 -32.86 -6.37
C GLY A 88 41.89 -32.00 -6.23
N VAL A 89 41.13 -32.13 -5.13
CA VAL A 89 40.00 -31.23 -4.84
C VAL A 89 40.49 -29.87 -4.38
N SER A 90 41.58 -29.79 -3.61
CA SER A 90 42.13 -28.51 -3.15
C SER A 90 42.61 -27.63 -4.31
N GLU A 91 43.21 -28.22 -5.34
CA GLU A 91 43.73 -27.52 -6.53
C GLU A 91 42.66 -26.87 -7.41
N ILE A 92 41.41 -27.33 -7.32
CA ILE A 92 40.30 -26.77 -8.10
C ILE A 92 40.05 -25.31 -7.66
N PRO A 93 39.87 -24.36 -8.60
CA PRO A 93 39.68 -22.97 -8.25
C PRO A 93 38.40 -22.74 -7.43
N LEU A 94 38.49 -21.83 -6.45
CA LEU A 94 37.44 -21.57 -5.46
C LEU A 94 36.10 -21.17 -6.10
N HIS A 95 36.12 -20.41 -7.18
CA HIS A 95 34.90 -19.95 -7.85
C HIS A 95 34.08 -21.12 -8.43
N VAL A 96 34.73 -22.19 -8.91
CA VAL A 96 34.04 -23.39 -9.42
C VAL A 96 33.39 -24.16 -8.28
N LYS A 97 34.14 -24.39 -7.19
CA LYS A 97 33.63 -25.03 -5.96
C LYS A 97 32.41 -24.28 -5.42
N TYR A 98 32.51 -22.97 -5.34
CA TYR A 98 31.44 -22.09 -4.88
C TYR A 98 30.24 -22.12 -5.82
N ALA A 99 30.42 -21.97 -7.13
CA ALA A 99 29.33 -21.96 -8.10
C ALA A 99 28.52 -23.28 -8.09
N ARG A 100 29.20 -24.43 -7.99
CA ARG A 100 28.53 -25.75 -7.90
C ARG A 100 27.76 -25.92 -6.59
N SER A 101 28.35 -25.50 -5.47
CA SER A 101 27.70 -25.57 -4.16
C SER A 101 26.52 -24.60 -4.06
N PHE A 102 26.64 -23.43 -4.69
CA PHE A 102 25.57 -22.44 -4.81
C PHE A 102 24.42 -22.95 -5.69
N HIS A 103 24.72 -23.63 -6.80
CA HIS A 103 23.71 -24.28 -7.64
C HIS A 103 22.88 -25.31 -6.85
N PHE A 104 23.55 -26.21 -6.13
CA PHE A 104 22.86 -27.17 -5.25
C PHE A 104 21.99 -26.48 -4.20
N SER A 105 22.52 -25.45 -3.55
CA SER A 105 21.81 -24.75 -2.47
C SER A 105 20.64 -23.92 -2.97
N MET A 106 20.75 -23.36 -4.17
CA MET A 106 19.65 -22.71 -4.86
C MET A 106 18.54 -23.72 -5.16
N GLY A 107 18.89 -24.91 -5.66
CA GLY A 107 17.92 -25.99 -5.85
C GLY A 107 17.27 -26.45 -4.55
N ALA A 108 18.05 -26.58 -3.47
CA ALA A 108 17.55 -26.98 -2.16
C ALA A 108 16.56 -25.96 -1.57
N ILE A 109 16.89 -24.66 -1.58
CA ILE A 109 16.00 -23.60 -1.05
C ILE A 109 14.79 -23.33 -1.93
N THR A 110 14.93 -23.43 -3.25
CA THR A 110 13.80 -23.23 -4.18
C THR A 110 12.93 -24.48 -4.27
N THR A 111 13.34 -25.59 -3.64
CA THR A 111 12.75 -26.92 -3.77
C THR A 111 12.80 -27.50 -5.19
N VAL A 112 13.57 -26.86 -6.08
CA VAL A 112 13.84 -27.32 -7.44
C VAL A 112 15.08 -28.23 -7.39
N SER A 113 14.87 -29.50 -7.07
CA SER A 113 15.95 -30.49 -6.98
C SER A 113 16.21 -31.12 -8.35
N TYR A 114 17.32 -30.76 -9.00
CA TYR A 114 17.73 -31.33 -10.29
C TYR A 114 18.37 -32.72 -10.17
N GLY A 115 18.88 -33.09 -8.99
CA GLY A 115 19.52 -34.39 -8.75
C GLY A 115 20.89 -34.58 -9.44
N ASP A 116 21.49 -33.50 -9.95
CA ASP A 116 22.83 -33.49 -10.54
C ASP A 116 23.92 -33.71 -9.49
N ILE A 117 23.76 -33.13 -8.29
CA ILE A 117 24.66 -33.32 -7.15
C ILE A 117 23.95 -34.20 -6.13
N ALA A 118 24.21 -35.51 -6.20
CA ALA A 118 23.63 -36.50 -5.29
C ALA A 118 24.65 -36.97 -4.24
N PRO A 119 24.24 -37.15 -2.98
CA PRO A 119 25.11 -37.68 -1.93
C PRO A 119 25.57 -39.10 -2.32
N GLN A 120 26.86 -39.36 -2.17
CA GLN A 120 27.47 -40.66 -2.51
C GLN A 120 27.77 -41.49 -1.26
N ASN A 121 27.79 -40.85 -0.09
CA ASN A 121 28.07 -41.46 1.20
C ASN A 121 26.85 -41.40 2.13
N THR A 122 26.71 -42.38 3.02
CA THR A 122 25.66 -42.42 4.04
C THR A 122 25.62 -41.14 4.89
N TRP A 123 26.78 -40.60 5.27
CA TRP A 123 26.87 -39.34 6.02
C TRP A 123 26.42 -38.12 5.21
N GLU A 124 26.76 -38.07 3.93
CA GLU A 124 26.30 -37.02 3.02
C GLU A 124 24.79 -37.12 2.80
N THR A 125 24.23 -38.33 2.77
CA THR A 125 22.78 -38.54 2.65
C THR A 125 22.05 -37.99 3.87
N TYR A 126 22.45 -38.36 5.09
CA TYR A 126 21.82 -37.84 6.30
C TYR A 126 21.92 -36.32 6.39
N PHE A 127 23.09 -35.75 6.10
CA PHE A 127 23.27 -34.30 6.14
C PHE A 127 22.48 -33.59 5.03
N GLY A 128 22.51 -34.12 3.80
CA GLY A 128 21.75 -33.60 2.67
C GLY A 128 20.25 -33.59 2.93
N THR A 129 19.70 -34.66 3.53
CA THR A 129 18.30 -34.69 3.97
C THR A 129 17.99 -33.60 4.99
N ASN A 130 18.85 -33.38 5.99
CA ASN A 130 18.67 -32.31 6.98
C ASN A 130 18.73 -30.91 6.34
N VAL A 131 19.66 -30.69 5.39
CA VAL A 131 19.76 -29.43 4.64
C VAL A 131 18.49 -29.17 3.83
N ILE A 132 17.94 -30.18 3.17
CA ILE A 132 16.68 -30.04 2.41
C ILE A 132 15.52 -29.70 3.35
N ILE A 133 15.40 -30.37 4.50
CA ILE A 133 14.37 -30.06 5.51
C ILE A 133 14.49 -28.61 6.00
N MET A 134 15.70 -28.16 6.35
CA MET A 134 15.95 -26.78 6.77
C MET A 134 15.61 -25.79 5.65
N SER A 135 15.94 -26.13 4.40
CA SER A 135 15.69 -25.32 3.23
C SER A 135 14.19 -25.12 2.97
N ILE A 136 13.36 -26.15 3.17
CA ILE A 136 11.90 -26.05 3.06
C ILE A 136 11.34 -25.06 4.09
N VAL A 137 11.83 -25.11 5.34
CA VAL A 137 11.40 -24.17 6.38
C VAL A 137 11.79 -22.74 6.01
N LEU A 138 13.02 -22.52 5.55
CA LEU A 138 13.49 -21.21 5.10
C LEU A 138 12.68 -20.69 3.91
N PHE A 139 12.38 -21.54 2.92
CA PHE A 139 11.55 -21.17 1.78
C PHE A 139 10.15 -20.73 2.21
N ARG A 140 9.52 -21.45 3.14
CA ARG A 140 8.20 -21.10 3.68
C ARG A 140 8.21 -19.76 4.42
N MET A 141 9.26 -19.48 5.19
CA MET A 141 9.42 -18.18 5.86
C MET A 141 9.60 -17.04 4.86
N LEU A 142 10.41 -17.28 3.81
CA LEU A 142 10.67 -16.30 2.76
C LEU A 142 9.39 -16.03 1.94
N SER A 143 8.69 -17.07 1.48
CA SER A 143 7.48 -16.91 0.68
C SER A 143 6.39 -16.12 1.41
N GLY A 144 6.26 -16.29 2.74
CA GLY A 144 5.35 -15.48 3.57
C GLY A 144 5.59 -13.96 3.44
N GLY A 145 6.85 -13.53 3.47
CA GLY A 145 7.20 -12.10 3.27
C GLY A 145 6.91 -11.59 1.85
N PHE A 146 7.00 -12.46 0.85
CA PHE A 146 6.66 -12.14 -0.54
C PHE A 146 5.14 -12.01 -0.74
N PHE A 147 4.34 -12.87 -0.09
CA PHE A 147 2.87 -12.75 -0.11
C PHE A 147 2.39 -11.46 0.56
N GLN A 148 2.99 -11.06 1.69
CA GLN A 148 2.66 -9.79 2.34
C GLN A 148 2.90 -8.58 1.41
N LEU A 149 3.94 -8.62 0.59
CA LEU A 149 4.19 -7.57 -0.41
C LEU A 149 3.05 -7.50 -1.44
N PHE A 150 2.63 -8.65 -1.96
CA PHE A 150 1.51 -8.73 -2.89
C PHE A 150 0.19 -8.29 -2.26
N GLU A 151 -0.04 -8.65 -1.00
CA GLU A 151 -1.23 -8.26 -0.26
C GLU A 151 -1.28 -6.75 -0.04
N VAL A 152 -0.15 -6.09 0.25
CA VAL A 152 -0.11 -4.62 0.37
C VAL A 152 -0.43 -3.92 -0.96
N GLU A 153 0.01 -4.49 -2.08
CA GLU A 153 -0.18 -3.91 -3.41
C GLU A 153 -1.58 -4.19 -4.00
N LEU A 154 -2.06 -5.43 -3.87
CA LEU A 154 -3.30 -5.89 -4.46
C LEU A 154 -4.48 -5.89 -3.47
N GLY A 155 -4.24 -6.08 -2.18
CA GLY A 155 -5.27 -6.16 -1.14
C GLY A 155 -6.15 -4.91 -1.10
N LYS A 156 -5.55 -3.72 -1.22
CA LYS A 156 -6.31 -2.45 -1.27
C LYS A 156 -7.27 -2.35 -2.46
N ARG A 157 -6.97 -3.05 -3.55
CA ARG A 157 -7.86 -3.12 -4.71
C ARG A 157 -8.93 -4.18 -4.48
N ALA A 158 -8.55 -5.34 -3.95
CA ALA A 158 -9.46 -6.42 -3.59
C ALA A 158 -10.51 -5.94 -2.58
N ASP A 159 -10.11 -5.28 -1.48
CA ASP A 159 -11.01 -4.74 -0.46
C ASP A 159 -12.06 -3.78 -1.05
N TYR A 160 -11.66 -2.99 -2.06
CA TYR A 160 -12.59 -2.09 -2.71
C TYR A 160 -13.59 -2.83 -3.59
N GLU A 161 -13.11 -3.78 -4.39
CA GLU A 161 -13.96 -4.60 -5.25
C GLU A 161 -14.94 -5.43 -4.38
N GLU A 162 -14.49 -5.92 -3.23
CA GLU A 162 -15.32 -6.59 -2.21
C GLU A 162 -16.39 -5.64 -1.64
N ARG A 163 -16.01 -4.42 -1.22
CA ARG A 163 -16.99 -3.41 -0.77
C ARG A 163 -18.05 -3.10 -1.82
N VAL A 164 -17.65 -2.94 -3.09
CA VAL A 164 -18.59 -2.70 -4.20
C VAL A 164 -19.53 -3.89 -4.36
N ALA A 165 -19.01 -5.12 -4.30
CA ALA A 165 -19.80 -6.34 -4.38
C ALA A 165 -20.81 -6.46 -3.22
N HIS A 166 -20.40 -6.14 -1.99
CA HIS A 166 -21.29 -6.16 -0.83
C HIS A 166 -22.45 -5.16 -0.96
N VAL A 167 -22.17 -3.93 -1.41
CA VAL A 167 -23.22 -2.93 -1.64
C VAL A 167 -24.15 -3.37 -2.78
N ALA A 168 -23.59 -3.92 -3.86
CA ALA A 168 -24.38 -4.45 -4.96
C ALA A 168 -25.32 -5.57 -4.50
N HIS A 169 -24.82 -6.51 -3.68
CA HIS A 169 -25.61 -7.61 -3.12
C HIS A 169 -26.75 -7.08 -2.23
N TYR A 170 -26.46 -6.12 -1.34
CA TYR A 170 -27.47 -5.46 -0.52
C TYR A 170 -28.57 -4.81 -1.37
N MET A 171 -28.20 -4.14 -2.45
CA MET A 171 -29.16 -3.49 -3.35
C MET A 171 -30.06 -4.49 -4.10
N ILE A 172 -29.49 -5.61 -4.52
CA ILE A 172 -30.24 -6.69 -5.18
C ILE A 172 -31.23 -7.32 -4.19
N PHE A 173 -30.76 -7.62 -2.96
CA PHE A 173 -31.58 -8.23 -1.91
C PHE A 173 -32.80 -7.39 -1.54
N HIS A 174 -32.66 -6.07 -1.50
CA HIS A 174 -33.75 -5.14 -1.18
C HIS A 174 -34.51 -4.62 -2.41
N HIS A 175 -34.24 -5.14 -3.62
CA HIS A 175 -34.91 -4.75 -4.86
C HIS A 175 -34.94 -3.24 -5.15
N PHE A 176 -33.81 -2.56 -4.98
CA PHE A 176 -33.70 -1.13 -5.30
C PHE A 176 -34.01 -0.82 -6.77
N HIS A 177 -34.63 0.33 -7.04
CA HIS A 177 -34.96 0.78 -8.39
C HIS A 177 -33.69 1.06 -9.24
N ALA A 178 -33.81 0.89 -10.55
CA ALA A 178 -32.71 1.07 -11.52
C ALA A 178 -32.05 2.47 -11.47
N ARG A 179 -32.77 3.51 -11.03
CA ARG A 179 -32.22 4.86 -10.85
C ARG A 179 -31.12 4.89 -9.78
N ILE A 180 -31.37 4.30 -8.62
CA ILE A 180 -30.43 4.26 -7.49
C ILE A 180 -29.23 3.38 -7.84
N TRP A 181 -29.48 2.27 -8.53
CA TRP A 181 -28.42 1.40 -9.05
C TRP A 181 -27.45 2.15 -9.97
N LYS A 182 -27.99 2.92 -10.92
CA LYS A 182 -27.17 3.73 -11.83
C LYS A 182 -26.36 4.79 -11.09
N GLN A 183 -26.95 5.46 -10.09
CA GLN A 183 -26.23 6.43 -9.24
C GLN A 183 -25.07 5.75 -8.49
N MET A 184 -25.28 4.57 -7.93
CA MET A 184 -24.25 3.78 -7.27
C MET A 184 -23.10 3.41 -8.20
N GLN A 185 -23.40 2.95 -9.43
CA GLN A 185 -22.38 2.66 -10.43
C GLN A 185 -21.56 3.89 -10.80
N VAL A 186 -22.20 5.04 -11.01
CA VAL A 186 -21.50 6.30 -11.31
C VAL A 186 -20.62 6.74 -10.13
N TYR A 187 -21.11 6.59 -8.89
CA TYR A 187 -20.34 6.89 -7.69
C TYR A 187 -19.07 6.04 -7.60
N PHE A 188 -19.18 4.71 -7.67
CA PHE A 188 -18.03 3.81 -7.55
C PHE A 188 -17.12 3.80 -8.80
N ALA A 189 -17.61 4.23 -9.96
CA ALA A 189 -16.76 4.46 -11.13
C ALA A 189 -15.97 5.78 -11.03
N SER A 190 -16.41 6.71 -10.18
CA SER A 190 -15.79 8.03 -10.07
C SER A 190 -14.44 7.97 -9.33
N PRO A 191 -13.49 8.87 -9.68
CA PRO A 191 -12.26 9.04 -8.90
C PRO A 191 -12.51 9.48 -7.45
N LEU A 192 -13.69 10.06 -7.16
CA LEU A 192 -14.08 10.49 -5.81
C LEU A 192 -14.20 9.29 -4.87
N ALA A 193 -14.90 8.23 -5.27
CA ALA A 193 -14.99 7.00 -4.47
C ALA A 193 -13.63 6.33 -4.25
N ARG A 194 -12.68 6.51 -5.19
CA ARG A 194 -11.30 6.04 -5.02
C ARG A 194 -10.47 6.92 -4.08
N LYS A 195 -10.71 8.24 -4.04
CA LYS A 195 -9.99 9.20 -3.17
C LYS A 195 -10.58 9.30 -1.76
N GLN A 196 -11.88 9.11 -1.60
CA GLN A 196 -12.58 9.08 -0.31
C GLN A 196 -12.20 7.85 0.55
N ARG A 197 -11.34 6.97 0.02
CA ARG A 197 -10.77 5.81 0.72
C ARG A 197 -9.90 6.16 1.92
N MET A 198 -9.43 7.39 2.01
CA MET A 198 -8.75 7.89 3.20
C MET A 198 -9.72 8.78 3.93
N ASN A 199 -10.56 8.18 4.78
CA ASN A 199 -11.36 8.98 5.69
C ASN A 199 -10.37 9.78 6.55
N GLU A 200 -10.47 11.10 6.56
CA GLU A 200 -9.51 11.95 7.25
C GLU A 200 -9.45 11.59 8.75
N GLU A 201 -10.59 11.17 9.30
CA GLU A 201 -10.68 10.62 10.65
C GLU A 201 -9.86 9.33 10.85
N GLU A 202 -9.83 8.44 9.86
CA GLU A 202 -9.07 7.20 9.89
C GLU A 202 -7.56 7.48 9.73
N LEU A 203 -7.19 8.42 8.86
CA LEU A 203 -5.81 8.93 8.73
C LEU A 203 -5.32 9.53 10.05
N LEU A 204 -6.18 10.31 10.71
CA LEU A 204 -5.86 10.98 11.95
C LEU A 204 -5.97 10.05 13.17
N ARG A 205 -6.47 8.81 13.01
CA ARG A 205 -6.66 7.86 14.11
C ARG A 205 -5.31 7.49 14.73
N GLY A 206 -5.21 7.62 16.06
CA GLY A 206 -3.96 7.38 16.80
C GLY A 206 -3.11 8.62 17.08
N LEU A 207 -3.41 9.76 16.45
CA LEU A 207 -2.79 11.05 16.81
C LEU A 207 -3.45 11.64 18.06
N THR A 208 -2.67 12.39 18.86
CA THR A 208 -3.20 13.16 19.99
C THR A 208 -4.13 14.26 19.50
N SER A 209 -5.10 14.65 20.34
CA SER A 209 -6.08 15.70 19.99
C SER A 209 -5.41 17.00 19.56
N SER A 210 -4.33 17.41 20.22
CA SER A 210 -3.59 18.64 19.87
C SER A 210 -3.00 18.60 18.47
N VAL A 211 -2.44 17.45 18.05
CA VAL A 211 -1.82 17.31 16.72
C VAL A 211 -2.90 17.27 15.64
N LYS A 212 -4.02 16.58 15.88
CA LYS A 212 -5.18 16.57 14.98
C LYS A 212 -5.70 17.97 14.70
N HIS A 213 -5.91 18.77 15.75
CA HIS A 213 -6.37 20.15 15.61
C HIS A 213 -5.39 21.00 14.80
N GLY A 214 -4.08 20.86 15.04
CA GLY A 214 -3.05 21.55 14.27
C GLY A 214 -3.08 21.22 12.78
N ILE A 215 -3.24 19.93 12.43
CA ILE A 215 -3.34 19.48 11.03
C ILE A 215 -4.62 20.03 10.37
N MET A 216 -5.78 19.89 11.02
CA MET A 216 -7.07 20.35 10.47
C MET A 216 -7.09 21.87 10.25
N LEU A 217 -6.55 22.64 11.20
CA LEU A 217 -6.45 24.09 11.09
C LEU A 217 -5.55 24.49 9.91
N HIS A 218 -4.42 23.79 9.74
CA HIS A 218 -3.50 24.08 8.64
C HIS A 218 -4.10 23.69 7.28
N ALA A 219 -4.74 22.52 7.19
CA ALA A 219 -5.35 22.03 5.95
C ALA A 219 -6.46 22.95 5.44
N ASN A 220 -7.26 23.53 6.34
CA ASN A 220 -8.39 24.40 5.99
C ASN A 220 -8.06 25.90 6.03
N ARG A 221 -6.81 26.29 6.32
CA ARG A 221 -6.43 27.69 6.55
C ARG A 221 -6.79 28.60 5.38
N ASP A 222 -6.42 28.19 4.17
CA ASP A 222 -6.62 29.00 2.98
C ASP A 222 -8.12 29.13 2.65
N PHE A 223 -8.88 28.04 2.78
CA PHE A 223 -10.32 28.02 2.58
C PHE A 223 -11.06 28.94 3.55
N VAL A 224 -10.71 28.88 4.84
CA VAL A 224 -11.32 29.70 5.90
C VAL A 224 -11.00 31.18 5.71
N SER A 225 -9.77 31.50 5.28
CA SER A 225 -9.36 32.89 5.03
C SER A 225 -10.16 33.58 3.91
N GLN A 226 -10.72 32.80 2.98
CA GLN A 226 -11.54 33.31 1.87
C GLN A 226 -13.00 33.57 2.28
N MET A 227 -13.43 33.06 3.44
CA MET A 227 -14.79 33.20 3.92
C MET A 227 -15.02 34.55 4.59
N LYS A 228 -15.88 35.38 3.99
CA LYS A 228 -16.29 36.67 4.57
C LYS A 228 -17.03 36.54 5.90
N LEU A 229 -17.65 35.39 6.14
CA LEU A 229 -18.43 35.10 7.35
C LEU A 229 -17.55 35.09 8.61
N PHE A 230 -16.27 34.76 8.48
CA PHE A 230 -15.31 34.69 9.59
C PHE A 230 -14.32 35.85 9.63
N ALA A 231 -14.46 36.86 8.76
CA ALA A 231 -13.48 37.94 8.61
C ALA A 231 -13.28 38.80 9.89
N ASN A 232 -14.31 38.91 10.72
CA ASN A 232 -14.29 39.69 11.97
C ASN A 232 -14.41 38.82 13.23
N CYS A 233 -14.21 37.51 13.12
CA CYS A 233 -14.33 36.59 14.25
C CYS A 233 -12.99 36.43 15.00
N GLU A 234 -13.06 36.13 16.29
CA GLU A 234 -11.88 35.81 17.08
C GLU A 234 -11.23 34.51 16.59
N GLU A 235 -9.89 34.47 16.56
CA GLU A 235 -9.13 33.30 16.10
C GLU A 235 -9.44 32.03 16.91
N ALA A 236 -9.74 32.18 18.20
CA ALA A 236 -10.18 31.08 19.07
C ALA A 236 -11.52 30.47 18.60
N PHE A 237 -12.47 31.31 18.19
CA PHE A 237 -13.75 30.85 17.65
C PHE A 237 -13.57 30.14 16.30
N ILE A 238 -12.76 30.71 15.41
CA ILE A 238 -12.45 30.13 14.10
C ILE A 238 -11.84 28.73 14.26
N ARG A 239 -10.90 28.54 15.21
CA ARG A 239 -10.31 27.24 15.51
C ARG A 239 -11.35 26.18 15.88
N VAL A 240 -12.33 26.52 16.71
CA VAL A 240 -13.39 25.60 17.14
C VAL A 240 -14.33 25.24 15.99
N VAL A 241 -14.69 26.23 15.16
CA VAL A 241 -15.56 26.01 14.00
C VAL A 241 -14.87 25.15 12.95
N VAL A 242 -13.60 25.41 12.64
CA VAL A 242 -12.81 24.63 11.67
C VAL A 242 -12.59 23.19 12.15
N ALA A 243 -12.41 22.98 13.46
CA ALA A 243 -12.34 21.65 14.04
C ALA A 243 -13.66 20.86 13.89
N SER A 244 -14.78 21.55 13.65
CA SER A 244 -16.10 20.95 13.45
C SER A 244 -16.43 20.70 11.97
N PHE A 245 -15.58 21.13 11.04
CA PHE A 245 -15.82 20.90 9.60
C PHE A 245 -15.73 19.42 9.26
N GLN A 246 -16.68 18.96 8.46
CA GLN A 246 -16.68 17.61 7.89
C GLN A 246 -16.67 17.73 6.37
N GLN A 247 -15.66 17.12 5.73
CA GLN A 247 -15.53 17.17 4.28
C GLN A 247 -16.45 16.13 3.64
N GLU A 248 -17.50 16.59 2.96
CA GLU A 248 -18.36 15.74 2.13
C GLU A 248 -18.07 15.96 0.64
N ARG A 249 -18.23 14.89 -0.15
CA ARG A 249 -17.99 14.91 -1.59
C ARG A 249 -19.18 14.36 -2.34
N PHE A 250 -19.67 15.14 -3.30
CA PHE A 250 -20.84 14.80 -4.12
C PHE A 250 -20.44 14.54 -5.57
N VAL A 251 -21.21 13.69 -6.26
CA VAL A 251 -21.00 13.37 -7.69
C VAL A 251 -21.95 14.23 -8.54
N ARG A 252 -21.67 14.36 -9.84
CA ARG A 252 -22.55 15.13 -10.75
C ARG A 252 -23.98 14.60 -10.72
N HIS A 253 -24.94 15.52 -10.64
CA HIS A 253 -26.39 15.25 -10.57
C HIS A 253 -26.86 14.61 -9.25
N ASP A 254 -26.02 14.67 -8.21
CA ASP A 254 -26.44 14.33 -6.85
C ASP A 254 -27.18 15.51 -6.21
N THR A 255 -28.17 15.22 -5.36
CA THR A 255 -28.99 16.24 -4.70
C THR A 255 -28.46 16.44 -3.28
N ILE A 256 -27.94 17.63 -2.99
CA ILE A 256 -27.35 17.95 -1.68
C ILE A 256 -28.46 18.29 -0.66
N ILE A 257 -29.41 19.15 -1.05
CA ILE A 257 -30.53 19.59 -0.21
C ILE A 257 -31.80 19.48 -1.03
N SER A 258 -32.84 18.88 -0.46
CA SER A 258 -34.17 18.83 -1.05
C SER A 258 -35.13 19.78 -0.31
N GLU A 259 -36.10 20.32 -1.04
CA GLU A 259 -37.17 21.13 -0.46
C GLU A 259 -37.95 20.29 0.56
N GLY A 260 -38.07 20.79 1.80
CA GLY A 260 -38.71 20.08 2.91
C GLY A 260 -37.74 19.35 3.84
N ASP A 261 -36.44 19.30 3.54
CA ASP A 261 -35.44 18.77 4.46
C ASP A 261 -35.25 19.69 5.68
N THR A 262 -35.05 19.10 6.87
CA THR A 262 -34.71 19.87 8.06
C THR A 262 -33.28 20.41 7.95
N GLY A 263 -33.11 21.74 7.92
CA GLY A 263 -31.81 22.41 7.85
C GLY A 263 -30.99 22.27 9.12
N LYS A 264 -30.31 21.13 9.30
CA LYS A 264 -29.48 20.82 10.48
C LYS A 264 -28.00 21.14 10.30
N SER A 265 -27.57 21.36 9.05
CA SER A 265 -26.16 21.51 8.69
C SER A 265 -25.97 22.71 7.77
N LEU A 266 -24.89 23.45 7.99
CA LEU A 266 -24.43 24.51 7.09
C LEU A 266 -23.44 23.92 6.10
N TYR A 267 -23.70 24.09 4.80
CA TYR A 267 -22.80 23.66 3.74
C TYR A 267 -22.01 24.85 3.20
N VAL A 268 -20.69 24.68 3.08
CA VAL A 268 -19.82 25.67 2.43
C VAL A 268 -19.09 24.99 1.28
N ILE A 269 -19.16 25.60 0.10
CA ILE A 269 -18.60 25.03 -1.12
C ILE A 269 -17.12 25.41 -1.22
N GLU A 270 -16.24 24.43 -1.07
CA GLU A 270 -14.80 24.59 -1.28
C GLU A 270 -14.43 24.59 -2.77
N SER A 271 -14.94 23.63 -3.53
CA SER A 271 -14.71 23.52 -4.96
C SER A 271 -15.85 22.80 -5.68
N GLY A 272 -16.19 23.25 -6.89
CA GLY A 272 -17.23 22.66 -7.72
C GLY A 272 -18.31 23.65 -8.13
N LEU A 273 -19.33 23.15 -8.82
CA LEU A 273 -20.49 23.92 -9.29
C LEU A 273 -21.75 23.27 -8.75
N VAL A 274 -22.59 24.07 -8.12
CA VAL A 274 -23.90 23.67 -7.60
C VAL A 274 -24.96 24.49 -8.30
N SER A 275 -26.04 23.84 -8.72
CA SER A 275 -27.20 24.50 -9.30
C SER A 275 -28.33 24.47 -8.27
N VAL A 276 -28.95 25.62 -8.04
CA VAL A 276 -30.08 25.76 -7.13
C VAL A 276 -31.35 25.80 -7.98
N CYS A 277 -32.25 24.84 -7.76
CA CYS A 277 -33.52 24.76 -8.45
C CYS A 277 -34.65 25.13 -7.50
N ILE A 278 -35.30 26.28 -7.72
CA ILE A 278 -36.45 26.71 -6.92
C ILE A 278 -37.74 26.33 -7.65
N SER A 279 -38.65 25.63 -6.97
CA SER A 279 -39.94 25.27 -7.53
C SER A 279 -40.84 26.50 -7.68
N LYS A 280 -41.38 26.74 -8.89
CA LYS A 280 -42.19 27.92 -9.24
C LYS A 280 -43.50 28.08 -8.44
N LYS A 281 -43.86 27.14 -7.56
CA LYS A 281 -45.07 27.24 -6.73
C LYS A 281 -45.00 28.38 -5.69
N PHE A 282 -43.80 28.85 -5.32
CA PHE A 282 -43.63 29.90 -4.30
C PHE A 282 -43.62 31.34 -4.84
N LEU A 283 -43.35 31.53 -6.14
CA LEU A 283 -43.30 32.86 -6.76
C LEU A 283 -44.69 33.50 -6.99
N ARG A 284 -45.78 32.84 -6.60
CA ARG A 284 -47.15 33.37 -6.72
C ARG A 284 -47.66 34.10 -5.47
N SER A 285 -46.96 34.05 -4.33
CA SER A 285 -47.49 34.65 -3.09
C SER A 285 -47.05 36.08 -2.81
N ASN A 286 -46.01 36.62 -3.46
CA ASN A 286 -45.67 38.03 -3.30
C ASN A 286 -44.96 38.57 -4.55
N THR A 287 -45.53 39.65 -5.09
CA THR A 287 -45.01 40.56 -6.14
C THR A 287 -45.41 40.26 -7.59
N VAL A 288 -46.41 41.03 -8.02
CA VAL A 288 -46.72 41.60 -9.35
C VAL A 288 -45.99 41.01 -10.56
N ALA A 289 -46.83 40.55 -11.51
CA ALA A 289 -46.51 40.11 -12.85
C ALA A 289 -45.42 40.94 -13.57
N ARG A 290 -44.38 40.25 -14.03
CA ARG A 290 -43.77 40.52 -15.33
C ARG A 290 -43.54 39.19 -16.05
N ASP A 291 -44.14 39.10 -17.23
CA ASP A 291 -43.90 38.04 -18.19
C ASP A 291 -42.40 37.88 -18.46
N VAL A 292 -41.88 36.68 -18.22
CA VAL A 292 -40.61 36.23 -18.79
C VAL A 292 -40.82 34.80 -19.26
N GLU A 293 -41.00 34.67 -20.57
CA GLU A 293 -40.91 33.41 -21.30
C GLU A 293 -39.49 32.82 -21.14
N ARG A 294 -39.44 31.47 -21.07
CA ARG A 294 -38.27 30.56 -21.02
C ARG A 294 -37.72 30.27 -19.61
N PRO A 295 -37.46 28.99 -19.26
CA PRO A 295 -36.68 28.66 -18.08
C PRO A 295 -35.22 29.02 -18.36
N GLU A 296 -34.76 30.15 -17.84
CA GLU A 296 -33.33 30.41 -17.73
C GLU A 296 -32.74 29.45 -16.70
N PHE A 297 -31.93 28.51 -17.19
CA PHE A 297 -31.01 27.74 -16.36
C PHE A 297 -29.89 28.68 -15.93
N GLU A 298 -29.97 29.23 -14.71
CA GLU A 298 -28.88 30.02 -14.17
C GLU A 298 -27.74 29.07 -13.73
N VAL A 299 -26.87 28.74 -14.68
CA VAL A 299 -25.61 28.05 -14.42
C VAL A 299 -24.66 29.11 -13.83
N ILE A 300 -24.62 29.21 -12.51
CA ILE A 300 -23.65 30.07 -11.81
C ILE A 300 -22.26 29.44 -12.00
N LYS A 301 -21.56 29.85 -13.06
CA LYS A 301 -20.14 29.56 -13.26
C LYS A 301 -19.34 30.46 -12.31
N LEU A 302 -18.83 29.90 -11.23
CA LEU A 302 -17.72 30.51 -10.50
C LEU A 302 -16.45 29.85 -11.03
N ASN A 303 -15.85 30.43 -12.07
CA ASN A 303 -14.44 30.17 -12.35
C ASN A 303 -13.74 31.44 -12.84
N ASP A 304 -12.72 31.77 -12.06
CA ASP A 304 -11.58 32.65 -12.26
C ASP A 304 -11.71 34.02 -12.93
N SER A 305 -11.15 34.97 -12.18
CA SER A 305 -10.72 36.33 -12.52
C SER A 305 -11.82 37.37 -12.78
N THR A 306 -11.74 38.42 -11.96
CA THR A 306 -12.39 39.74 -12.05
C THR A 306 -13.90 39.83 -11.72
N GLU A 307 -14.14 40.43 -10.54
CA GLU A 307 -15.31 41.23 -10.18
C GLU A 307 -16.72 40.68 -10.48
N GLN A 308 -17.37 40.10 -9.47
CA GLN A 308 -18.41 40.81 -8.70
C GLN A 308 -19.02 39.89 -7.62
N ARG A 309 -19.14 40.47 -6.42
CA ARG A 309 -19.78 39.94 -5.21
C ARG A 309 -21.23 39.52 -5.50
N LYS A 310 -21.64 38.30 -5.11
CA LYS A 310 -22.88 38.05 -4.35
C LYS A 310 -22.69 36.87 -3.38
N GLN A 311 -22.84 37.16 -2.10
CA GLN A 311 -22.97 36.21 -0.99
C GLN A 311 -24.44 35.78 -0.97
N PHE A 312 -24.73 34.49 -0.87
CA PHE A 312 -26.09 34.01 -0.61
C PHE A 312 -26.13 33.35 0.76
N GLU A 313 -26.83 34.03 1.67
CA GLU A 313 -27.22 33.52 2.98
C GLU A 313 -28.59 32.87 2.83
N CYS A 314 -28.68 31.56 3.06
CA CYS A 314 -29.97 30.91 3.32
C CYS A 314 -30.25 31.03 4.82
N PHE A 315 -30.88 32.12 5.24
CA PHE A 315 -31.63 32.15 6.49
C PHE A 315 -32.97 31.44 6.24
N CYS A 316 -33.13 30.25 6.83
CA CYS A 316 -34.47 29.75 7.17
C CYS A 316 -34.82 30.33 8.54
N GLU A 317 -35.48 31.49 8.55
CA GLU A 317 -36.23 31.90 9.73
C GLU A 317 -37.64 31.31 9.64
N HIS A 318 -38.12 30.86 10.80
CA HIS A 318 -39.39 30.18 11.03
C HIS A 318 -40.63 31.06 10.77
#